data_AF-A0A7C0WLH5-F1
#
_entry.id   AF-A0A7C0WLH5-F1
#
_cell.length_a   1.000
_cell.length_b   1.000
_cell.length_c   1.000
_cell.angle_alpha   90.00
_cell.angle_beta   90.00
_cell.angle_gamma   90.00
#
_symmetry.space_group_name_H-M   'P 1'
#
loop_
_entity.id
_entity.type
_entity.pdbx_description
1 polymer ?
#
loop_
_entity_poly.entity_id
_entity_poly.type
_entity_poly.pdbx_seq_one_letter_code
_entity_poly.pdbx_strand_id
1 'polypeptide(L)'
;MLHKYRFYFMAVALVFLFTGCAPDGAKIFKKECAACHNFKGFGGSICPDLTDVKHRRSDAWIRQQLRDPSVNKPDSRMPSFERLSDKEVQALIDYLKQ
;
A
#
# COMPACT_ATOMS: atom_id res chain seq x y z
N MET A 1 9.08 39.68 -29.97
CA MET A 1 9.15 39.14 -28.59
C MET A 1 8.41 37.79 -28.39
N LEU A 2 7.78 37.18 -29.41
CA LEU A 2 6.99 35.94 -29.28
C LEU A 2 7.74 34.61 -29.49
N HIS A 3 9.01 34.64 -29.93
CA HIS A 3 9.77 33.41 -30.22
C HIS A 3 10.46 32.80 -28.99
N LYS A 4 10.68 33.57 -27.92
CA LYS A 4 11.33 33.10 -26.68
C LYS A 4 10.43 32.16 -25.86
N TYR A 5 9.11 32.37 -25.91
CA TYR A 5 8.12 31.57 -25.17
C TYR A 5 7.82 30.20 -25.81
N ARG A 6 8.11 30.03 -27.11
CA ARG A 6 7.95 28.74 -27.82
C ARG A 6 8.98 27.70 -27.40
N PHE A 7 10.19 28.14 -27.02
CA PHE A 7 11.24 27.25 -26.52
C PHE A 7 11.01 26.77 -25.08
N TYR A 8 10.34 27.59 -24.24
CA TYR A 8 9.99 27.21 -22.87
C TYR A 8 8.91 26.11 -22.81
N PHE A 9 7.99 26.08 -23.78
CA PHE A 9 6.91 25.08 -23.82
C PHE A 9 7.37 23.66 -24.18
N MET A 10 8.46 23.50 -24.96
CA MET A 10 8.98 22.17 -25.31
C MET A 10 9.81 21.52 -24.20
N ALA A 11 10.39 22.30 -23.29
CA ALA A 11 11.21 21.78 -22.20
C ALA A 11 10.37 21.19 -21.05
N VAL A 12 9.16 21.69 -20.82
CA VAL A 12 8.27 21.22 -19.74
C VAL A 12 7.64 19.85 -20.06
N ALA A 13 7.47 19.52 -21.35
CA ALA A 13 6.87 18.26 -21.79
C ALA A 13 7.74 17.02 -21.49
N LEU A 14 9.06 17.18 -21.32
CA LEU A 14 9.99 16.06 -21.08
C LEU A 14 10.06 15.63 -19.61
N VAL A 15 9.53 16.43 -18.67
CA VAL A 15 9.62 16.16 -17.22
C VAL A 15 8.53 15.18 -16.74
N PHE A 16 7.48 14.95 -17.53
CA PHE A 16 6.33 14.10 -17.16
C PHE A 16 6.52 12.60 -17.40
N LEU A 17 7.64 12.17 -18.01
CA LEU A 17 7.86 10.76 -18.38
C LEU A 17 8.54 9.91 -17.28
N PHE A 18 8.84 10.49 -16.11
CA PHE A 18 9.60 9.83 -15.03
C PHE A 18 8.77 9.38 -13.82
N THR A 19 7.43 9.32 -13.91
CA THR A 19 6.62 8.67 -12.87
C THR A 19 6.78 7.16 -12.97
N GLY A 20 7.74 6.60 -12.21
CA GLY A 20 7.84 5.17 -12.01
C GLY A 20 6.51 4.60 -11.52
N CYS A 21 6.13 3.42 -12.04
CA CYS A 21 4.87 2.76 -11.68
C CYS A 21 4.80 2.56 -10.16
N ALA A 22 3.76 3.10 -9.53
CA ALA A 22 3.50 2.89 -8.10
C ALA A 22 3.22 1.40 -7.84
N PRO A 23 3.66 0.83 -6.72
CA PRO A 23 3.30 -0.54 -6.37
C PRO A 23 1.79 -0.75 -6.31
N ASP A 24 1.32 -1.92 -6.72
CA ASP A 24 -0.09 -2.30 -6.70
C ASP A 24 -0.44 -2.97 -5.35
N GLY A 25 -1.13 -2.22 -4.49
CA GLY A 25 -1.57 -2.70 -3.17
C GLY A 25 -2.52 -3.89 -3.22
N ALA A 26 -3.40 -3.97 -4.23
CA ALA A 26 -4.32 -5.10 -4.38
C ALA A 26 -3.57 -6.39 -4.73
N LYS A 27 -2.57 -6.28 -5.61
CA LYS A 27 -1.69 -7.40 -5.97
C LYS A 27 -0.88 -7.87 -4.76
N ILE A 28 -0.37 -6.94 -3.94
CA ILE A 28 0.33 -7.27 -2.70
C ILE A 28 -0.62 -7.99 -1.74
N PHE A 29 -1.83 -7.46 -1.49
CA PHE A 29 -2.82 -8.10 -0.63
C PHE A 29 -3.11 -9.55 -1.05
N LYS A 30 -3.34 -9.78 -2.35
CA LYS A 30 -3.62 -11.11 -2.89
C LYS A 30 -2.48 -12.10 -2.64
N LYS A 31 -1.24 -11.65 -2.73
CA LYS A 31 -0.05 -12.51 -2.55
C LYS A 31 0.28 -12.74 -1.08
N GLU A 32 0.11 -11.72 -0.24
CA GLU A 32 0.68 -11.67 1.11
C GLU A 32 -0.34 -11.90 2.23
N CYS A 33 -1.61 -11.55 2.00
CA CYS A 33 -2.60 -11.43 3.06
C CYS A 33 -3.79 -12.36 2.85
N ALA A 34 -4.19 -12.56 1.59
CA ALA A 34 -5.42 -13.25 1.22
C ALA A 34 -5.46 -14.74 1.61
N ALA A 35 -4.33 -15.36 1.94
CA ALA A 35 -4.31 -16.72 2.48
C ALA A 35 -5.04 -16.83 3.83
N CYS A 36 -5.00 -15.77 4.63
CA CYS A 36 -5.56 -15.78 5.99
C CYS A 36 -6.73 -14.80 6.16
N HIS A 37 -6.65 -13.63 5.54
CA HIS A 37 -7.59 -12.53 5.74
C HIS A 37 -8.56 -12.38 4.57
N ASN A 38 -9.79 -12.00 4.90
CA ASN A 38 -10.77 -11.52 3.94
C ASN A 38 -10.64 -10.00 3.78
N PHE A 39 -10.87 -9.50 2.58
CA PHE A 39 -11.12 -8.10 2.30
C PHE A 39 -12.17 -7.97 1.19
N LYS A 40 -13.30 -7.33 1.51
CA LYS A 40 -14.42 -7.10 0.58
C LYS A 40 -14.90 -8.37 -0.12
N GLY A 41 -14.95 -9.48 0.61
CA GLY A 41 -15.41 -10.77 0.10
C GLY A 41 -14.33 -11.61 -0.60
N PHE A 42 -13.08 -11.13 -0.70
CA PHE A 42 -11.97 -11.88 -1.28
C PHE A 42 -10.94 -12.30 -0.23
N GLY A 43 -10.47 -13.55 -0.29
CA GLY A 43 -9.43 -14.11 0.57
C GLY A 43 -9.97 -15.16 1.56
N GLY A 44 -9.16 -15.49 2.57
CA GLY A 44 -9.45 -16.51 3.57
C GLY A 44 -10.26 -15.98 4.77
N SER A 45 -10.69 -16.90 5.63
CA SER A 45 -11.48 -16.60 6.84
C SER A 45 -10.80 -17.10 8.12
N ILE A 46 -9.50 -17.39 8.06
CA ILE A 46 -8.72 -17.91 9.20
C ILE A 46 -8.47 -16.80 10.21
N CYS A 47 -8.23 -15.58 9.73
CA CYS A 47 -7.96 -14.39 10.52
C CYS A 47 -9.06 -13.34 10.33
N PRO A 48 -9.11 -12.28 11.17
CA PRO A 48 -10.18 -11.30 11.14
C PRO A 48 -10.36 -10.63 9.77
N ASP A 49 -11.60 -10.37 9.39
CA ASP A 49 -11.93 -9.62 8.19
C ASP A 49 -11.36 -8.19 8.25
N LEU A 50 -10.69 -7.76 7.19
CA LEU A 50 -10.04 -6.46 7.07
C LEU A 50 -10.90 -5.41 6.37
N THR A 51 -12.11 -5.74 5.91
CA THR A 51 -13.01 -4.85 5.15
C THR A 51 -13.22 -3.50 5.84
N ASP A 52 -13.41 -3.50 7.15
CA ASP A 52 -13.65 -2.28 7.93
C ASP A 52 -12.39 -1.74 8.63
N VAL A 53 -11.19 -2.23 8.28
CA VAL A 53 -9.95 -1.80 8.95
C VAL A 53 -9.71 -0.30 8.83
N LYS A 54 -10.17 0.32 7.74
CA LYS A 54 -10.10 1.77 7.50
C LYS A 54 -10.75 2.60 8.61
N HIS A 55 -11.81 2.09 9.22
CA HIS A 55 -12.55 2.75 10.30
C HIS A 55 -11.99 2.41 11.69
N ARG A 56 -11.26 1.30 11.82
CA ARG A 56 -10.82 0.77 13.11
C ARG A 56 -9.39 1.14 13.48
N ARG A 57 -8.53 1.41 12.49
CA ARG A 57 -7.08 1.55 12.68
C ARG A 57 -6.51 2.71 11.87
N SER A 58 -5.54 3.43 12.45
CA SER A 58 -4.76 4.44 11.74
C SER A 58 -3.72 3.79 10.82
N ASP A 59 -3.19 4.56 9.87
CA ASP A 59 -2.17 4.09 8.92
C ASP A 59 -0.88 3.73 9.66
N ALA A 60 -0.52 4.51 10.68
CA ALA A 60 0.61 4.21 11.55
C ALA A 60 0.42 2.86 12.28
N TRP A 61 -0.78 2.57 12.76
CA TRP A 61 -1.07 1.28 13.39
C TRP A 61 -0.95 0.12 12.39
N ILE A 62 -1.49 0.28 11.17
CA ILE A 62 -1.39 -0.77 10.14
C ILE A 62 0.07 -0.98 9.74
N ARG A 63 0.85 0.09 9.58
CA ARG A 63 2.29 -0.01 9.31
C ARG A 63 3.02 -0.76 10.42
N GLN A 64 2.75 -0.42 11.68
CA GLN A 64 3.32 -1.13 12.82
C GLN A 64 2.95 -2.61 12.80
N GLN A 65 1.68 -2.92 12.55
CA GLN A 65 1.21 -4.30 12.47
C GLN A 65 1.90 -5.11 11.35
N LEU A 66 2.24 -4.48 10.24
CA LEU A 66 2.95 -5.12 9.12
C LEU A 66 4.44 -5.32 9.40
N ARG A 67 5.07 -4.44 10.19
CA ARG A 67 6.50 -4.52 10.54
C ARG A 67 6.73 -5.42 11.74
N ASP A 68 6.04 -5.16 12.83
CA ASP A 68 6.14 -5.96 14.04
C ASP A 68 4.74 -6.14 14.67
N PRO A 69 4.03 -7.22 14.29
CA PRO A 69 2.71 -7.53 14.83
C PRO A 69 2.77 -7.96 16.31
N SER A 70 3.94 -8.33 16.84
CA SER A 70 4.09 -8.75 18.24
C SER A 70 3.86 -7.60 19.21
N VAL A 71 4.11 -6.36 18.78
CA VAL A 71 3.84 -5.14 19.55
C VAL A 71 2.37 -5.01 19.92
N ASN A 72 1.46 -5.36 19.00
CA ASN A 72 0.02 -5.27 19.25
C ASN A 72 -0.57 -6.59 19.78
N LYS A 73 0.08 -7.72 19.49
CA LYS A 73 -0.35 -9.06 19.89
C LYS A 73 0.88 -9.96 20.04
N PRO A 74 1.43 -10.13 21.26
CA PRO A 74 2.69 -10.86 21.48
C PRO A 74 2.70 -12.31 20.96
N ASP A 75 1.53 -12.96 20.94
CA ASP A 75 1.32 -14.31 20.41
C ASP A 75 0.79 -14.29 18.96
N SER A 76 1.08 -13.24 18.20
CA SER A 76 0.61 -13.11 16.82
C SER A 76 1.18 -14.20 15.93
N ARG A 77 0.30 -14.84 15.15
CA ARG A 77 0.68 -15.74 14.05
C ARG A 77 0.87 -15.01 12.73
N MET A 78 0.52 -13.73 12.67
CA MET A 78 0.79 -12.89 11.51
C MET A 78 2.31 -12.68 11.41
N PRO A 79 2.95 -13.00 10.28
CA PRO A 79 4.38 -12.76 10.10
C PRO A 79 4.67 -11.26 9.98
N SER A 80 5.92 -10.87 10.20
CA SER A 80 6.44 -9.57 9.77
C SER A 80 6.70 -9.54 8.26
N PHE A 81 6.52 -8.39 7.64
CA PHE A 81 6.67 -8.19 6.19
C PHE A 81 7.89 -7.32 5.87
N GLU A 82 9.03 -7.59 6.49
CA GLU A 82 10.29 -6.84 6.33
C GLU A 82 10.76 -6.74 4.87
N ARG A 83 10.41 -7.72 4.04
CA ARG A 83 10.75 -7.71 2.60
C ARG A 83 9.96 -6.72 1.75
N LEU A 84 8.84 -6.20 2.26
CA LEU A 84 8.07 -5.19 1.54
C LEU A 84 8.70 -3.82 1.79
N SER A 85 9.08 -3.14 0.70
CA SER A 85 9.55 -1.76 0.75
C SER A 85 8.49 -0.83 1.33
N ASP A 86 8.90 0.36 1.79
CA ASP A 86 7.94 1.32 2.36
C ASP A 86 6.89 1.79 1.36
N LYS A 87 7.24 1.83 0.06
CA LYS A 87 6.29 2.14 -1.02
C LYS A 87 5.26 1.02 -1.18
N GLU A 88 5.67 -0.24 -1.09
CA GLU A 88 4.76 -1.39 -1.15
C GLU A 88 3.84 -1.44 0.08
N VAL A 89 4.38 -1.16 1.26
CA VAL A 89 3.57 -1.06 2.48
C VAL A 89 2.58 0.09 2.40
N GLN A 90 2.99 1.25 1.90
CA GLN A 90 2.06 2.35 1.71
C GLN A 90 0.95 1.99 0.72
N ALA A 91 1.29 1.40 -0.43
CA ALA A 91 0.30 0.97 -1.42
C ALA A 91 -0.69 -0.06 -0.84
N LEU A 92 -0.22 -0.99 0.00
CA LEU A 92 -1.08 -1.94 0.70
C LEU A 92 -2.00 -1.24 1.71
N ILE A 93 -1.49 -0.28 2.48
CA ILE A 93 -2.30 0.52 3.41
C ILE A 93 -3.37 1.28 2.63
N ASP A 94 -3.00 1.96 1.55
CA ASP A 94 -3.93 2.71 0.70
C ASP A 94 -5.03 1.80 0.15
N TYR A 95 -4.69 0.57 -0.24
CA TYR A 95 -5.66 -0.43 -0.67
C TYR A 95 -6.64 -0.84 0.44
N LEU A 96 -6.13 -1.12 1.64
CA LEU A 96 -6.94 -1.47 2.82
C LEU A 96 -7.80 -0.29 3.33
N LYS A 97 -7.48 0.93 2.91
CA LYS A 97 -8.16 2.16 3.30
C LYS A 97 -9.33 2.55 2.40
N GLN A 98 -9.56 1.81 1.32
CA GLN A 98 -10.63 2.05 0.35
C GLN A 98 -12.04 1.78 0.90
#